data_AF-A0A8A7K5A0-F1
#
_entry.id   AF-A0A8A7K5A0-F1
#
_cell.length_a   1.000
_cell.length_b   1.000
_cell.length_c   1.000
_cell.angle_alpha   90.00
_cell.angle_beta   90.00
_cell.angle_gamma   90.00
#
_symmetry.space_group_name_H-M   'P 1'
#
loop_
_entity.id
_entity.type
_entity.pdbx_description
1 polymer ?
#
loop_
_entity_poly.entity_id
_entity_poly.type
_entity_poly.pdbx_seq_one_letter_code
_entity_poly.pdbx_strand_id
1 'polypeptide(L)'
;MGNFIKDNDNPLKYTTIKIAKQSHIHIKEKDPCLSNCENKPCTYYCPTRVFSWSNKEIKVDYKRCIECGACPWGCPYDNIKWSFPPGGYGVNYEI
;
A
#
# COMPACT_ATOMS: atom_id res chain seq x y z
N MET A 1 -16.42 -19.46 7.79
CA MET A 1 -15.79 -18.21 7.36
C MET A 1 -16.35 -17.08 8.22
N GLY A 2 -15.56 -16.52 9.13
CA GLY A 2 -16.04 -15.67 10.22
C GLY A 2 -16.70 -14.37 9.77
N ASN A 3 -17.73 -13.96 10.50
CA ASN A 3 -18.49 -12.72 10.36
C ASN A 3 -17.65 -11.49 10.74
N PHE A 4 -16.64 -11.13 9.95
CA PHE A 4 -15.78 -9.96 10.19
C PHE A 4 -16.39 -8.62 9.74
N ILE A 5 -17.62 -8.61 9.24
CA ILE A 5 -18.32 -7.40 8.81
C ILE A 5 -19.67 -7.37 9.51
N LYS A 6 -19.70 -6.99 10.79
CA LYS A 6 -20.95 -6.65 11.48
C LYS A 6 -21.03 -5.19 11.90
N ASP A 7 -19.94 -4.44 11.79
CA ASP A 7 -19.91 -3.04 12.21
C ASP A 7 -19.72 -2.13 10.99
N ASN A 8 -20.59 -1.13 10.86
CA ASN A 8 -20.44 0.00 9.92
C ASN A 8 -19.30 0.96 10.33
N ASP A 9 -18.55 0.61 11.37
CA ASP A 9 -17.44 1.39 11.87
C ASP A 9 -16.30 1.42 10.84
N ASN A 10 -15.82 2.62 10.55
CA ASN A 10 -14.59 2.78 9.77
C ASN A 10 -13.43 2.06 10.51
N PRO A 11 -12.82 1.02 9.92
CA PRO A 11 -11.74 0.27 10.57
C PRO A 11 -10.49 1.12 10.81
N LEU A 12 -10.41 2.32 10.23
CA LEU A 12 -9.32 3.28 10.39
C LEU A 12 -9.72 4.51 11.21
N LYS A 13 -10.78 4.42 12.05
CA LYS A 13 -11.28 5.56 12.84
C LYS A 13 -10.27 6.19 13.80
N TYR A 14 -9.25 5.44 14.22
CA TYR A 14 -8.21 5.85 15.17
C TYR A 14 -6.85 6.08 14.51
N THR A 15 -6.84 6.22 13.18
CA THR A 15 -5.63 6.28 12.39
C THR A 15 -5.61 7.57 11.60
N THR A 16 -4.64 8.44 11.88
CA THR A 16 -4.37 9.63 11.07
C THR A 16 -3.08 9.46 10.28
N ILE A 17 -2.96 10.10 9.12
CA ILE A 17 -1.75 10.01 8.28
C ILE A 17 -1.26 11.42 7.95
N LYS A 18 -0.05 11.75 8.42
CA LYS A 18 0.65 12.98 8.06
C LYS A 18 1.46 12.75 6.79
N ILE A 19 0.98 13.26 5.68
CA ILE A 19 1.54 13.01 4.35
C ILE A 19 2.87 13.76 4.14
N ALA A 20 3.92 13.03 3.78
CA ALA A 20 5.20 13.61 3.34
C ALA A 20 5.12 14.14 1.90
N LYS A 21 6.01 15.08 1.54
CA LYS A 21 6.06 15.64 0.16
C LYS A 21 6.46 14.61 -0.89
N GLN A 22 7.31 13.64 -0.52
CA GLN A 22 7.81 12.61 -1.41
C GLN A 22 7.20 11.25 -1.05
N SER A 23 6.96 10.44 -2.08
CA SER A 23 6.58 9.04 -1.88
C SER A 23 7.72 8.29 -1.20
N HIS A 24 7.39 7.45 -0.22
CA HIS A 24 8.31 6.48 0.39
C HIS A 24 8.16 5.09 -0.23
N ILE A 25 7.39 5.00 -1.33
CA ILE A 25 7.07 3.77 -2.05
C ILE A 25 7.36 3.99 -3.53
N HIS A 26 8.18 3.10 -4.11
CA HIS A 26 8.56 3.14 -5.51
C HIS A 26 8.51 1.74 -6.12
N ILE A 27 8.00 1.65 -7.34
CA ILE A 27 8.15 0.44 -8.17
C ILE A 27 9.55 0.51 -8.78
N LYS A 28 10.34 -0.56 -8.65
CA LYS A 28 11.74 -0.57 -9.14
C LYS A 28 11.76 -0.55 -10.68
N GLU A 29 11.02 -1.46 -11.30
CA GLU A 29 10.95 -1.65 -12.74
C GLU A 29 9.51 -1.78 -13.25
N LYS A 30 9.20 -1.24 -14.44
CA LYS A 30 7.84 -1.34 -14.99
C LYS A 30 7.56 -2.68 -15.66
N ASP A 31 8.59 -3.29 -16.26
CA ASP A 31 8.43 -4.46 -17.12
C ASP A 31 7.81 -5.67 -16.41
N PRO A 32 8.28 -6.12 -15.23
CA PRO A 32 7.71 -7.31 -14.57
C PRO A 32 6.21 -7.15 -14.25
N CYS A 33 5.78 -5.91 -13.98
CA CYS A 33 4.37 -5.59 -13.73
C CYS A 33 3.48 -5.69 -14.98
N LEU A 34 4.07 -5.54 -16.17
CA LEU A 34 3.38 -5.57 -17.45
C LEU A 34 3.37 -6.98 -18.06
N SER A 35 4.51 -7.67 -18.04
CA SER A 35 4.77 -8.90 -18.79
C SER A 35 4.55 -10.18 -17.98
N ASN A 36 4.92 -10.19 -16.69
CA ASN A 36 4.92 -11.43 -15.89
C ASN A 36 3.87 -11.43 -14.76
N CYS A 37 3.56 -10.28 -14.18
CA CYS A 37 2.70 -10.18 -13.01
C CYS A 37 1.21 -10.16 -13.40
N GLU A 38 0.64 -11.34 -13.68
CA GLU A 38 -0.75 -11.50 -14.12
C GLU A 38 -1.76 -11.01 -13.07
N ASN A 39 -1.66 -11.54 -11.84
CA ASN A 39 -2.65 -11.30 -10.79
C ASN A 39 -2.44 -10.01 -10.00
N LYS A 40 -1.27 -9.35 -10.11
CA LYS A 40 -0.95 -8.07 -9.45
C LYS A 40 -1.34 -8.07 -7.96
N PRO A 41 -0.75 -8.97 -7.15
CA PRO A 41 -1.19 -9.21 -5.77
C PRO A 41 -1.20 -7.98 -4.87
N CYS A 42 -0.27 -7.06 -5.11
CA CYS A 42 -0.19 -5.78 -4.40
C CYS A 42 -1.49 -4.94 -4.46
N THR A 43 -2.34 -5.14 -5.48
CA THR A 43 -3.60 -4.41 -5.63
C THR A 43 -4.72 -4.88 -4.70
N TYR A 44 -4.62 -6.08 -4.11
CA TYR A 44 -5.68 -6.64 -3.26
C TYR A 44 -5.24 -7.06 -1.86
N TYR A 45 -3.99 -7.47 -1.63
CA TYR A 45 -3.55 -7.76 -0.24
C TYR A 45 -3.30 -6.48 0.57
N CYS A 46 -3.06 -5.35 -0.09
CA CYS A 46 -2.81 -4.09 0.59
C CYS A 46 -4.07 -3.67 1.35
N PRO A 47 -4.04 -3.60 2.69
CA PRO A 47 -5.25 -3.39 3.50
C PRO A 47 -5.91 -2.04 3.20
N THR A 48 -5.13 -1.05 2.77
CA THR A 48 -5.61 0.29 2.46
C THR A 48 -5.64 0.60 0.96
N ARG A 49 -5.39 -0.38 0.08
CA ARG A 49 -5.40 -0.23 -1.38
C ARG A 49 -4.51 0.90 -1.92
N VAL A 50 -3.25 0.93 -1.45
CA VAL A 50 -2.22 1.86 -1.96
C VAL A 50 -1.93 1.65 -3.45
N PHE A 51 -2.00 0.41 -3.94
CA PHE A 51 -1.70 0.07 -5.32
C PHE A 51 -2.97 -0.11 -6.13
N SER A 52 -3.00 0.46 -7.34
CA SER A 52 -4.02 0.17 -8.34
C SER A 52 -3.38 -0.04 -9.72
N TRP A 53 -4.04 -0.78 -10.60
CA TRP A 53 -3.58 -1.01 -11.96
C TRP A 53 -4.47 -0.23 -12.93
N SER A 54 -3.87 0.70 -13.68
CA SER A 54 -4.57 1.45 -14.73
C SER A 54 -3.60 1.91 -15.81
N ASN A 55 -4.07 2.05 -17.05
CA ASN A 55 -3.26 2.51 -18.18
C ASN A 55 -1.93 1.74 -18.34
N LYS A 56 -1.98 0.40 -18.16
CA LYS A 56 -0.81 -0.50 -18.24
C LYS A 56 0.32 -0.17 -17.24
N GLU A 57 -0.01 0.46 -16.12
CA GLU A 57 0.94 0.84 -15.08
C GLU A 57 0.36 0.65 -13.67
N ILE A 58 1.24 0.35 -12.71
CA ILE A 58 0.89 0.40 -11.30
C ILE A 58 0.86 1.86 -10.83
N LYS A 59 -0.28 2.32 -10.38
CA LYS A 59 -0.44 3.60 -9.67
C LYS A 59 -0.27 3.38 -8.18
N VAL A 60 0.43 4.31 -7.53
CA VAL A 60 0.80 4.24 -6.11
C VAL A 60 0.23 5.47 -5.40
N ASP A 61 -0.81 5.26 -4.60
CA ASP A 61 -1.37 6.27 -3.69
C ASP A 61 -0.77 6.10 -2.29
N TYR A 62 0.50 6.50 -2.15
CA TYR A 62 1.28 6.34 -0.92
C TYR A 62 0.68 7.09 0.28
N LYS A 63 -0.23 8.04 0.05
CA LYS A 63 -0.94 8.80 1.10
C LYS A 63 -1.85 7.91 1.95
N ARG A 64 -2.22 6.74 1.42
CA ARG A 64 -3.04 5.73 2.11
C ARG A 64 -2.20 4.71 2.87
N CYS A 65 -0.87 4.80 2.82
CA CYS A 65 -0.01 3.83 3.47
C CYS A 65 -0.12 3.93 5.00
N ILE A 66 -0.41 2.81 5.64
CA ILE A 66 -0.43 2.65 7.10
C ILE A 66 0.82 1.93 7.61
N GLU A 67 1.90 1.93 6.81
CA GLU A 67 3.21 1.43 7.21
C GLU A 67 3.28 -0.04 7.68
N CYS A 68 2.32 -0.88 7.25
CA CYS A 68 2.29 -2.30 7.60
C CYS A 68 3.50 -3.13 7.08
N GLY A 69 4.29 -2.59 6.15
CA GLY A 69 5.49 -3.25 5.62
C GLY A 69 5.25 -4.49 4.75
N ALA A 70 4.00 -4.88 4.49
CA ALA A 70 3.69 -6.11 3.74
C ALA A 70 4.08 -6.03 2.25
N CYS A 71 4.12 -4.84 1.66
CA CYS A 71 4.26 -4.71 0.22
C CYS A 71 5.58 -5.16 -0.41
N PRO A 72 6.77 -4.88 0.15
CA PRO A 72 8.02 -5.45 -0.38
C PRO A 72 8.01 -6.98 -0.35
N TRP A 73 7.47 -7.59 0.70
CA TRP A 73 7.44 -9.04 0.88
C TRP A 73 6.35 -9.74 0.05
N GLY A 74 5.20 -9.09 -0.15
CA GLY A 74 4.09 -9.65 -0.91
C GLY A 74 4.24 -9.54 -2.43
N CYS A 75 5.27 -8.84 -2.92
CA CYS A 75 5.52 -8.77 -4.36
C CYS A 75 6.36 -9.98 -4.80
N PRO A 76 5.85 -10.88 -5.66
CA PRO A 76 6.59 -12.07 -6.09
C PRO A 76 7.82 -11.76 -6.95
N TYR A 77 7.97 -10.52 -7.41
CA TYR A 77 9.09 -10.07 -8.24
C TYR A 77 10.08 -9.17 -7.48
N ASP A 78 9.93 -9.03 -6.15
CA ASP A 78 10.72 -8.07 -5.35
C ASP A 78 10.79 -6.68 -6.02
N ASN A 79 9.65 -6.19 -6.51
CA ASN A 79 9.60 -5.01 -7.37
C ASN A 79 9.05 -3.76 -6.67
N ILE A 80 8.89 -3.80 -5.34
CA ILE A 80 8.37 -2.70 -4.54
C ILE A 80 9.45 -2.28 -3.54
N LYS A 81 10.03 -1.11 -3.76
CA LYS A 81 10.90 -0.45 -2.79
C LYS A 81 10.02 0.35 -1.83
N TRP A 82 10.00 -0.07 -0.57
CA TRP A 82 9.29 0.59 0.51
C TRP A 82 10.28 0.96 1.61
N SER A 83 10.14 2.17 2.15
CA SER A 83 10.84 2.59 3.36
C SER A 83 9.86 3.34 4.26
N PHE A 84 10.25 3.57 5.52
CA PHE A 84 9.51 4.50 6.36
C PHE A 84 9.51 5.91 5.73
N PRO A 85 8.44 6.69 5.93
CA PRO A 85 8.43 8.12 5.64
C PRO A 85 9.52 8.85 6.46
N PRO A 86 9.89 10.08 6.07
CA PRO A 86 10.76 10.92 6.89
C PRO A 86 10.18 11.13 8.30
N GLY A 87 11.05 11.29 9.29
CA GLY A 87 10.66 11.49 10.68
C GLY A 87 9.63 12.62 10.86
N GLY A 88 8.59 12.35 11.66
CA GLY A 88 7.49 13.29 11.89
C GLY A 88 6.44 13.31 10.78
N TYR A 89 6.49 12.38 9.83
CA TYR A 89 5.43 12.06 8.87
C TYR A 89 5.02 10.59 9.02
N GLY A 90 3.97 10.19 8.31
CA GLY A 90 3.49 8.82 8.32
C GLY A 90 2.22 8.63 9.12
N VAL A 91 1.96 7.38 9.48
CA VAL A 91 0.79 6.98 10.26
C VAL A 91 0.95 7.37 11.73
N ASN A 92 -0.12 7.87 12.33
CA ASN A 92 -0.27 8.09 13.75
C ASN A 92 -1.46 7.27 14.24
N TYR A 93 -1.23 6.44 15.25
CA TYR A 93 -2.26 5.62 15.88
C TYR A 93 -2.65 6.30 17.20
N GLU A 94 -3.88 6.80 17.25
CA GLU A 94 -4.44 7.46 18.42
C GLU A 94 -5.20 6.43 19.24
N ILE A 95 -4.91 6.31 20.53
CA ILE A 95 -5.59 5.38 21.45
C ILE A 95 -6.51 6.18 22.35
#